data_AF-A0A5B7JR11-F1
#
_entry.id   AF-A0A5B7JR11-F1
#
_cell.length_a   1.000
_cell.length_b   1.000
_cell.length_c   1.000
_cell.angle_alpha   90.00
_cell.angle_beta   90.00
_cell.angle_gamma   90.00
#
_symmetry.space_group_name_H-M   'P 1'
#
loop_
_entity.id
_entity.type
_entity.pdbx_description
1 polymer ?
#
loop_
_entity_poly.entity_id
_entity_poly.type
_entity_poly.pdbx_seq_one_letter_code
_entity_poly.pdbx_strand_id
1 'polypeptide(L)' 'MKEKKNPNKFTREHEERELAQTVIKQVQDSTQEFDQEVEEVIRLGRYSEGDRRPMKVRKRSQVAIEEIMIRRG' A
#
# COMPACT_ATOMS: atom_id res chain seq x y z
N MET A 1 23.48 3.62 34.05
CA MET A 1 23.44 2.32 33.35
C MET A 1 23.16 2.62 31.89
N LYS A 2 24.04 2.23 30.95
CA LYS A 2 23.82 2.48 29.51
C LYS A 2 22.79 1.46 29.03
N GLU A 3 21.61 1.89 28.62
CA GLU A 3 20.61 1.05 27.97
C GLU A 3 21.29 0.28 26.84
N LYS A 4 21.28 -1.05 26.91
CA LYS A 4 21.70 -1.92 25.82
C LYS A 4 20.67 -1.77 24.71
N LYS A 5 20.88 -0.79 23.84
CA LYS A 5 20.06 -0.53 22.65
C LYS A 5 20.04 -1.81 21.84
N ASN A 6 18.90 -2.51 21.86
CA ASN A 6 18.75 -3.86 21.33
C ASN A 6 18.93 -3.82 19.81
N PRO A 7 20.04 -4.33 19.26
CA PRO A 7 20.40 -4.15 17.84
C PRO A 7 19.40 -4.82 16.89
N ASN A 8 18.59 -5.76 17.41
CA ASN A 8 17.59 -6.51 16.68
C ASN A 8 16.35 -5.67 16.28
N LYS A 9 15.96 -4.67 17.09
CA LYS A 9 14.78 -3.86 16.79
C LYS A 9 15.01 -2.91 15.61
N PHE A 10 16.20 -2.32 15.55
CA PHE A 10 16.56 -1.33 14.53
C PHE A 10 16.85 -1.97 13.17
N THR A 11 17.45 -3.16 13.18
CA THR A 11 17.68 -3.96 11.96
C THR A 11 16.36 -4.44 11.36
N ARG A 12 15.44 -4.94 12.20
CA ARG A 12 14.09 -5.33 11.75
C ARG A 12 13.25 -4.18 11.21
N GLU A 13 13.27 -3.02 11.87
CA GLU A 13 12.54 -1.83 11.40
C GLU A 13 13.06 -1.35 10.04
N HIS A 14 14.38 -1.44 9.81
CA HIS A 14 15.00 -1.12 8.52
C HIS A 14 14.57 -2.09 7.43
N GLU A 15 14.61 -3.40 7.71
CA GLU A 15 14.17 -4.45 6.78
C GLU A 15 12.68 -4.31 6.42
N GLU A 16 11.80 -4.08 7.41
CA GLU A 16 10.37 -3.84 7.18
C GLU A 16 10.12 -2.57 6.35
N ARG A 17 10.92 -1.52 6.55
CA ARG A 17 10.85 -0.27 5.76
C ARG A 17 11.32 -0.45 4.32
N GLU A 18 12.40 -1.19 4.10
CA GLU A 18 12.90 -1.49 2.76
C GLU A 18 11.91 -2.36 1.97
N LEU A 19 11.32 -3.37 2.62
CA LEU A 19 10.26 -4.20 2.04
C LEU A 19 9.01 -3.38 1.70
N ALA A 20 8.59 -2.48 2.60
CA ALA A 20 7.47 -1.59 2.33
C ALA A 20 7.77 -0.65 1.14
N GLN A 21 8.98 -0.11 1.05
CA GLN A 21 9.40 0.71 -0.09
C GLN A 21 9.45 -0.08 -1.40
N THR A 22 9.92 -1.33 -1.38
CA THR A 22 9.94 -2.15 -2.60
C THR A 22 8.55 -2.52 -3.05
N VAL A 23 7.63 -2.83 -2.12
CA VAL A 23 6.22 -3.08 -2.46
C VAL A 23 5.55 -1.81 -2.97
N ILE A 24 5.78 -0.64 -2.35
CA ILE A 24 5.24 0.64 -2.84
C ILE A 24 5.79 0.96 -4.22
N LYS A 25 7.08 0.73 -4.47
CA LYS A 25 7.71 0.96 -5.76
C LYS A 25 7.22 -0.01 -6.82
N GLN A 26 7.09 -1.30 -6.52
CA GLN A 26 6.48 -2.28 -7.43
C GLN A 26 5.01 -1.96 -7.72
N VAL A 27 4.25 -1.53 -6.71
CA VAL A 27 2.88 -1.04 -6.89
C VAL A 27 2.89 0.20 -7.78
N GLN A 28 3.81 1.15 -7.57
CA GLN A 28 3.97 2.36 -8.37
C GLN A 28 4.36 2.09 -9.83
N ASP A 29 5.31 1.19 -10.05
CA ASP A 29 5.77 0.75 -11.36
C ASP A 29 4.68 -0.07 -12.08
N SER A 30 3.78 -0.75 -11.34
CA SER A 30 2.60 -1.45 -11.88
C SER A 30 1.34 -0.58 -12.00
N THR A 31 1.28 0.58 -11.34
CA THR A 31 0.10 1.48 -11.37
C THR A 31 -0.13 2.18 -12.69
N GLN A 32 0.83 2.17 -13.63
CA GLN A 32 0.54 2.66 -14.98
C GLN A 32 -0.62 1.87 -15.64
N GLU A 33 -0.83 0.60 -15.24
CA GLU A 33 -1.99 -0.19 -15.67
C GLU A 33 -3.04 -0.38 -14.55
N PHE A 34 -2.64 -0.43 -13.27
CA PHE A 34 -3.58 -0.71 -12.16
C PHE A 34 -4.36 0.50 -11.61
N ASP A 35 -3.87 1.73 -11.73
CA ASP A 35 -4.50 2.93 -11.13
C ASP A 35 -5.74 3.40 -11.92
N GLN A 36 -5.94 2.88 -13.13
CA GLN A 36 -7.18 3.05 -13.88
C GLN A 36 -8.31 2.15 -13.35
N GLU A 37 -8.00 0.95 -12.88
CA GLU A 37 -9.00 -0.07 -12.54
C GLU A 37 -9.30 -0.13 -11.04
N VAL A 38 -8.44 0.39 -10.15
CA VAL A 38 -8.67 0.38 -8.69
C VAL A 38 -9.23 1.73 -8.24
N GLU A 39 -10.41 1.72 -7.62
CA GLU A 39 -11.04 2.93 -7.10
C GLU A 39 -10.61 3.23 -5.67
N GLU A 40 -10.58 2.19 -4.83
CA GLU A 40 -10.32 2.35 -3.40
C GLU A 40 -9.71 1.07 -2.82
N VAL A 41 -8.82 1.22 -1.83
CA VAL A 41 -8.29 0.10 -1.05
C VAL A 41 -8.48 0.41 0.43
N ILE A 42 -9.25 -0.44 1.12
CA ILE A 42 -9.60 -0.28 2.54
C ILE A 42 -9.05 -1.46 3.35
N ARG A 43 -8.38 -1.17 4.47
CA ARG A 43 -7.96 -2.21 5.43
C ARG A 43 -9.11 -2.54 6.37
N LEU A 44 -9.48 -3.82 6.47
CA LEU A 44 -10.57 -4.26 7.34
C LEU A 44 -10.07 -4.48 8.78
N GLY A 45 -10.89 -4.12 9.78
CA GLY A 45 -10.63 -4.34 11.21
C GLY A 45 -9.88 -3.21 11.94
N ARG A 46 -9.71 -3.33 13.28
CA ARG A 46 -9.07 -2.34 14.19
C ARG A 46 -7.57 -2.52 14.30
N TYR A 47 -6.77 -1.45 14.31
CA TYR A 47 -5.30 -1.50 14.34
C TYR A 47 -4.74 -2.39 15.46
N SER A 48 -3.80 -3.27 15.11
CA SER A 48 -3.11 -4.21 15.99
C SER A 48 -1.68 -4.32 15.48
N GLU A 49 -0.73 -4.12 16.38
CA GLU A 49 0.70 -4.09 16.08
C GLU A 49 1.17 -5.50 15.70
N GLY A 50 1.83 -5.63 14.53
CA GLY A 50 2.34 -6.91 14.02
C GLY A 50 1.36 -7.78 13.23
N ASP A 51 0.10 -7.36 13.10
CA ASP A 51 -0.93 -8.15 12.42
C ASP A 51 -1.18 -7.67 10.98
N ARG A 52 -1.14 -8.59 10.01
CA ARG A 52 -1.37 -8.29 8.60
C ARG A 52 -2.86 -8.35 8.30
N ARG A 53 -3.47 -7.17 8.20
CA ARG A 53 -4.91 -7.04 7.93
C ARG A 53 -5.28 -7.48 6.53
N PRO A 54 -6.45 -8.12 6.37
CA PRO A 54 -7.06 -8.27 5.06
C PRO A 54 -7.40 -6.90 4.47
N MET A 55 -7.13 -6.75 3.17
CA MET A 55 -7.46 -5.55 2.39
C MET A 55 -8.65 -5.84 1.49
N LYS A 56 -9.60 -4.92 1.45
CA LYS A 56 -10.69 -4.90 0.48
C LYS A 56 -10.34 -3.90 -0.62
N VAL A 57 -10.34 -4.37 -1.85
CA VAL A 57 -10.06 -3.55 -3.04
C VAL A 57 -11.39 -3.32 -3.76
N ARG A 58 -11.76 -2.07 -4.00
CA ARG A 58 -12.87 -1.67 -4.86
C ARG A 58 -12.31 -1.30 -6.23
N LYS A 59 -12.89 -1.88 -7.28
CA LYS A 59 -12.49 -1.64 -8.68
C LYS A 59 -13.39 -0.58 -9.31
N ARG A 60 -12.83 0.27 -10.18
CA ARG A 60 -13.57 1.20 -11.05
C ARG A 60 -14.24 0.42 -12.18
N SER A 61 -15.50 0.73 -12.48
CA SER A 61 -16.16 0.18 -13.67
C SER A 61 -15.67 0.88 -14.94
N GLN A 62 -15.78 0.21 -16.09
CA GLN A 62 -15.44 0.80 -17.40
C GLN A 62 -16.15 2.14 -17.65
N VAL A 63 -17.41 2.27 -17.22
CA VAL A 63 -18.20 3.51 -17.34
C VAL A 63 -17.55 4.66 -16.57
N ALA A 64 -17.01 4.40 -15.37
CA ALA A 64 -16.33 5.42 -14.57
C ALA A 64 -14.98 5.85 -15.20
N ILE A 65 -14.29 4.94 -15.89
CA ILE A 65 -13.07 5.25 -16.64
C ILE A 65 -13.40 6.16 -17.84
N GLU A 66 -14.45 5.83 -18.58
CA GLU A 66 -14.91 6.59 -19.74
C GLU A 66 -15.36 8.01 -19.38
N GLU A 67 -16.09 8.17 -18.26
CA GLU A 67 -16.50 9.48 -17.73
C GLU A 67 -15.31 10.36 -17.31
N ILE A 68 -14.24 9.78 -16.75
CA ILE A 68 -13.00 10.49 -16.42
C ILE A 68 -12.24 10.91 -17.68
N MET A 69 -12.21 10.06 -18.71
CA MET A 69 -11.57 10.38 -19.99
C MET A 69 -12.29 11.53 -20.71
N ILE A 70 -13.63 11.53 -20.71
CA ILE A 70 -14.44 12.59 -21.35
C ILE A 70 -14.25 13.96 -20.66
N ARG A 71 -14.12 14.00 -19.32
CA ARG A 71 -13.93 15.24 -18.56
C ARG A 71 -12.53 15.85 -18.67
N ARG A 72 -11.54 15.05 -19.09
CA ARG A 72 -10.17 15.51 -19.33
C ARG A 72 -9.94 16.00 -20.78
N GLY A 73 -10.99 16.04 -21.60
CA GLY A 73 -11.00 16.63 -22.95
C GLY A 73 -11.18 18.13 -22.95
#